data_AF-A0A3P1CNS8-F1
#
_entry.id   AF-A0A3P1CNS8-F1
#
_cell.length_a   1.000
_cell.length_b   1.000
_cell.length_c   1.000
_cell.angle_alpha   90.00
_cell.angle_beta   90.00
_cell.angle_gamma   90.00
#
_symmetry.space_group_name_H-M   'P 1'
#
loop_
_entity.id
_entity.type
_entity.pdbx_description
1 polymer ?
#
loop_
_entity_poly.entity_id
_entity_poly.type
_entity_poly.pdbx_seq_one_letter_code
_entity_poly.pdbx_strand_id
1 'polypeptide(L)'
;MRKMYQIRRLALVIVTGFTVILASCKEESDADLKPSLSIPRVYDSLGYRFNSEPLQPLVQQFTTLVDEAKKGRQRGVYVSEESLNSAFTQGSFSLLSITTPYYISRLQAQNNGYFAELSKASGGSFYPFDRSWEGGVFGSYLFDEYGLEMEQMIEKGLYGAALYNYAMSLTNGTFTEATADQILFLYGASPMFYNSDNRTFYQNPDRLMAAYAARRDDASGTGLYSQTRLAFITLQAALKGGEDYVTYRDDALAAIKLNWEKANAATVINSLHMSISTLNSTSQGDQERSEVMHLISEAAGFLHGWRTIDAKNKKITDAQIDEILALLNVPYDRSAAVYRFVTNTQTELPKLMEAVGKIQGIYGFTNEEVENFRRNYVADQGR
;
A
#
# COMPACT_ATOMS: atom_id res chain seq x y z
N MET A 1 -83.83 -69.68 25.32
CA MET A 1 -82.65 -70.01 26.14
C MET A 1 -82.02 -68.72 26.63
N ARG A 2 -81.93 -68.56 27.97
CA ARG A 2 -81.12 -67.64 28.81
C ARG A 2 -81.01 -66.16 28.38
N LYS A 3 -81.80 -65.27 29.01
CA LYS A 3 -81.54 -64.47 30.26
C LYS A 3 -80.72 -63.20 29.97
N MET A 4 -81.36 -62.02 30.02
CA MET A 4 -81.33 -61.01 31.13
C MET A 4 -80.12 -60.06 31.01
N TYR A 5 -80.12 -58.76 31.33
CA TYR A 5 -81.09 -57.68 31.60
C TYR A 5 -80.21 -56.40 31.85
N GLN A 6 -80.82 -55.21 31.93
CA GLN A 6 -80.34 -53.96 32.59
C GLN A 6 -79.47 -53.01 31.72
N ILE A 7 -79.99 -51.91 31.16
CA ILE A 7 -80.38 -50.61 31.77
C ILE A 7 -79.19 -49.85 32.36
N ARG A 8 -78.84 -48.70 31.76
CA ARG A 8 -78.80 -47.37 32.43
C ARG A 8 -78.57 -46.22 31.45
N ARG A 9 -79.39 -45.18 31.61
CA ARG A 9 -79.29 -43.86 30.97
C ARG A 9 -78.10 -43.09 31.51
N LEU A 10 -77.42 -42.31 30.66
CA LEU A 10 -76.79 -41.05 31.06
C LEU A 10 -76.72 -40.12 29.84
N ALA A 11 -77.31 -38.93 29.98
CA ALA A 11 -77.13 -37.82 29.05
C ALA A 11 -75.86 -37.06 29.45
N LEU A 12 -75.05 -36.63 28.47
CA LEU A 12 -74.12 -35.51 28.65
C LEU A 12 -73.90 -34.79 27.33
N VAL A 13 -74.23 -33.50 27.35
CA VAL A 13 -73.92 -32.48 26.35
C VAL A 13 -72.41 -32.21 26.41
N ILE A 14 -71.71 -32.24 25.26
CA ILE A 14 -70.38 -31.65 25.13
C ILE A 14 -70.37 -30.69 23.94
N VAL A 15 -70.20 -29.41 24.30
CA VAL A 15 -69.86 -28.27 23.46
C VAL A 15 -68.43 -28.43 22.97
N THR A 16 -68.20 -28.29 21.67
CA THR A 16 -66.89 -28.04 21.06
C THR A 16 -67.16 -27.06 19.90
N GLY A 17 -66.62 -25.85 19.82
CA GLY A 17 -65.36 -25.34 20.35
C GLY A 17 -64.56 -24.81 19.15
N PHE A 18 -64.91 -23.61 18.69
CA PHE A 18 -64.26 -22.90 17.59
C PHE A 18 -62.76 -22.74 17.89
N THR A 19 -61.90 -23.41 17.13
CA THR A 19 -60.45 -23.25 17.21
C THR A 19 -60.04 -22.17 16.21
N VAL A 20 -59.75 -20.97 16.72
CA VAL A 20 -59.08 -19.91 15.96
C VAL A 20 -57.62 -20.33 15.80
N ILE A 21 -57.25 -20.75 14.59
CA ILE A 21 -55.85 -20.98 14.21
C ILE A 21 -55.23 -19.60 14.02
N LEU A 22 -54.48 -19.13 15.01
CA LEU A 22 -53.55 -18.01 14.85
C LEU A 22 -52.40 -18.49 13.95
N ALA A 23 -52.52 -18.23 12.65
CA ALA A 23 -51.41 -18.31 11.73
C ALA A 23 -50.41 -17.21 12.10
N SER A 24 -49.38 -17.58 12.86
CA SER A 24 -48.15 -16.79 12.97
C SER A 24 -47.45 -16.90 11.62
N CYS A 25 -47.60 -15.86 10.79
CA CYS A 25 -46.70 -15.64 9.66
C CYS A 25 -45.30 -15.46 10.25
N LYS A 26 -44.47 -16.51 10.19
CA LYS A 26 -43.02 -16.31 10.12
C LYS A 26 -42.79 -15.66 8.76
N GLU A 27 -42.44 -14.38 8.74
CA GLU A 27 -41.77 -13.80 7.58
C GLU A 27 -40.56 -14.69 7.30
N GLU A 28 -40.51 -15.29 6.11
CA GLU A 28 -39.27 -15.84 5.59
C GLU A 28 -38.31 -14.66 5.47
N SER A 29 -37.32 -14.59 6.36
CA SER A 29 -36.23 -13.64 6.21
C SER A 29 -35.56 -13.94 4.88
N ASP A 30 -35.73 -13.06 3.92
CA ASP A 30 -35.08 -13.14 2.61
C ASP A 30 -33.57 -13.17 2.85
N ALA A 31 -32.96 -14.35 2.69
CA ALA A 31 -31.57 -14.61 3.08
C ALA A 31 -30.57 -13.75 2.26
N ASP A 32 -31.05 -13.08 1.22
CA ASP A 32 -30.28 -12.23 0.32
C ASP A 32 -30.37 -10.73 0.64
N LEU A 33 -31.20 -10.30 1.60
CA LEU A 33 -31.28 -8.89 2.00
C LEU A 33 -30.20 -8.55 3.04
N LYS A 34 -29.08 -7.96 2.58
CA LYS A 34 -28.06 -7.35 3.45
C LYS A 34 -28.73 -6.34 4.40
N PRO A 35 -28.43 -6.34 5.72
CA PRO A 35 -28.96 -5.32 6.63
C PRO A 35 -28.47 -3.94 6.20
N SER A 36 -29.34 -2.93 6.34
CA SER A 36 -28.98 -1.55 5.98
C SER A 36 -27.92 -0.99 6.93
N LEU A 37 -26.72 -0.72 6.43
CA LEU A 37 -25.65 -0.04 7.19
C LEU A 37 -25.75 1.49 7.04
N SER A 38 -25.80 2.21 8.16
CA SER A 38 -25.69 3.67 8.17
C SER A 38 -24.21 4.08 8.07
N ILE A 39 -23.78 4.50 6.89
CA ILE A 39 -22.40 4.95 6.64
C ILE A 39 -22.31 6.46 6.90
N PRO A 40 -21.53 6.93 7.89
CA PRO A 40 -21.38 8.35 8.15
C PRO A 40 -20.60 9.06 7.03
N ARG A 41 -20.63 10.40 7.01
CA ARG A 41 -19.89 11.19 6.00
C ARG A 41 -18.40 11.37 6.32
N VAL A 42 -18.03 11.17 7.58
CA VAL A 42 -16.68 11.40 8.11
C VAL A 42 -16.26 10.19 8.95
N TYR A 43 -14.94 10.00 9.04
CA TYR A 43 -14.35 8.97 9.89
C TYR A 43 -14.40 9.44 11.35
N ASP A 44 -14.78 8.57 12.28
CA ASP A 44 -14.80 8.91 13.71
C ASP A 44 -13.38 8.98 14.26
N SER A 45 -13.03 10.15 14.81
CA SER A 45 -11.70 10.43 15.34
C SER A 45 -11.52 10.14 16.83
N LEU A 46 -12.59 9.78 17.56
CA LEU A 46 -12.57 9.73 19.03
C LEU A 46 -11.49 8.76 19.58
N GLY A 47 -11.35 7.57 18.96
CA GLY A 47 -10.38 6.54 19.37
C GLY A 47 -9.03 6.62 18.64
N TYR A 48 -8.96 7.32 17.50
CA TYR A 48 -7.86 7.22 16.56
C TYR A 48 -6.47 7.46 17.18
N ARG A 49 -6.33 8.53 17.97
CA ARG A 49 -5.05 8.87 18.61
C ARG A 49 -4.59 7.79 19.57
N PHE A 50 -5.49 7.29 20.40
CA PHE A 50 -5.18 6.25 21.38
C PHE A 50 -4.83 4.92 20.70
N ASN A 51 -5.61 4.53 19.69
CA ASN A 51 -5.42 3.26 18.98
C ASN A 51 -4.13 3.23 18.14
N SER A 52 -3.68 4.39 17.64
CA SER A 52 -2.47 4.52 16.82
C SER A 52 -1.19 4.83 17.60
N GLU A 53 -1.29 5.26 18.86
CA GLU A 53 -0.13 5.59 19.71
C GLU A 53 0.93 4.47 19.77
N PRO A 54 0.58 3.18 19.91
CA PRO A 54 1.57 2.09 19.92
C PRO A 54 2.37 1.95 18.61
N LEU A 55 1.88 2.49 17.50
CA LEU A 55 2.53 2.41 16.19
C LEU A 55 3.43 3.62 15.88
N GLN A 56 3.37 4.68 16.70
CA GLN A 56 4.22 5.86 16.48
C GLN A 56 5.72 5.54 16.50
N PRO A 57 6.26 4.71 17.42
CA PRO A 57 7.68 4.36 17.41
C PRO A 57 8.13 3.69 16.10
N LEU A 58 7.26 2.87 15.51
CA LEU A 58 7.54 2.17 14.25
C LEU A 58 7.67 3.15 13.07
N VAL A 59 6.74 4.10 12.95
CA VAL A 59 6.80 5.13 11.88
C VAL A 59 7.96 6.10 12.11
N GLN A 60 8.29 6.40 13.37
CA GLN A 60 9.48 7.17 13.70
C GLN A 60 10.75 6.41 13.30
N GLN A 61 10.82 5.12 13.57
CA GLN A 61 11.95 4.27 13.16
C GLN A 61 12.11 4.24 11.64
N PHE A 62 11.01 4.11 10.89
CA PHE A 62 11.03 4.23 9.42
C PHE A 62 11.63 5.56 8.97
N THR A 63 11.19 6.67 9.58
CA THR A 63 11.71 8.01 9.28
C THR A 63 13.20 8.11 9.59
N THR A 64 13.64 7.62 10.75
CA THR A 64 15.06 7.61 11.15
C THR A 64 15.92 6.81 10.18
N LEU A 65 15.48 5.63 9.74
CA LEU A 65 16.20 4.81 8.76
C LEU A 65 16.36 5.53 7.42
N VAL A 66 15.27 6.14 6.94
CA VAL A 66 15.26 6.89 5.68
C VAL A 66 16.16 8.12 5.75
N ASP A 67 16.11 8.87 6.86
CA ASP A 67 16.96 10.04 7.08
C ASP A 67 18.45 9.65 7.17
N GLU A 68 18.76 8.50 7.78
CA GLU A 68 20.13 7.96 7.80
C GLU A 68 20.62 7.63 6.39
N ALA A 69 19.82 6.90 5.59
CA ALA A 69 20.15 6.58 4.21
C ALA A 69 20.38 7.85 3.35
N LYS A 70 19.53 8.87 3.52
CA LYS A 70 19.59 10.15 2.80
C LYS A 70 20.90 10.92 3.01
N LYS A 71 21.57 10.75 4.15
CA LYS A 71 22.89 11.39 4.39
C LYS A 71 23.90 11.05 3.30
N GLY A 72 23.82 9.84 2.75
CA GLY A 72 24.73 9.37 1.71
C GLY A 72 24.66 10.15 0.38
N ARG A 73 23.60 10.94 0.16
CA ARG A 73 23.50 11.85 -1.00
C ARG A 73 24.52 13.00 -0.95
N GLN A 74 25.12 13.25 0.20
CA GLN A 74 26.13 14.29 0.35
C GLN A 74 27.52 13.74 0.03
N ARG A 75 28.18 14.32 -0.99
CA ARG A 75 29.53 13.92 -1.38
C ARG A 75 30.49 14.06 -0.18
N GLY A 76 31.32 13.04 0.04
CA GLY A 76 32.25 12.97 1.18
C GLY A 76 31.61 12.59 2.52
N VAL A 77 30.28 12.40 2.59
CA VAL A 77 29.59 11.89 3.79
C VAL A 77 29.42 10.38 3.67
N TYR A 78 30.05 9.66 4.59
CA TYR A 78 29.93 8.22 4.70
C TYR A 78 28.76 7.83 5.60
N VAL A 79 28.01 6.81 5.19
CA VAL A 79 26.95 6.16 5.96
C VAL A 79 27.36 4.72 6.21
N SER A 80 27.37 4.27 7.46
CA SER A 80 27.78 2.90 7.76
C SER A 80 26.63 1.92 7.62
N GLU A 81 26.92 0.70 7.15
CA GLU A 81 25.97 -0.40 7.20
C GLU A 81 25.46 -0.66 8.64
N GLU A 82 26.30 -0.44 9.65
CA GLU A 82 25.93 -0.57 11.07
C GLU A 82 24.86 0.43 11.50
N SER A 83 24.94 1.70 11.07
CA SER A 83 23.95 2.72 11.45
C SER A 83 22.59 2.43 10.83
N LEU A 84 22.56 1.99 9.57
CA LEU A 84 21.35 1.54 8.88
C LEU A 84 20.73 0.31 9.55
N ASN A 85 21.56 -0.71 9.85
CA ASN A 85 21.10 -1.90 10.55
C ASN A 85 20.52 -1.55 11.93
N SER A 86 21.23 -0.72 12.71
CA SER A 86 20.75 -0.27 14.01
C SER A 86 19.40 0.44 13.90
N ALA A 87 19.26 1.37 12.95
CA ALA A 87 17.99 2.06 12.71
C ALA A 87 16.87 1.08 12.31
N PHE A 88 17.16 0.02 11.56
CA PHE A 88 16.17 -0.99 11.15
C PHE A 88 15.77 -1.98 12.25
N THR A 89 16.70 -2.34 13.15
CA THR A 89 16.49 -3.40 14.16
C THR A 89 16.19 -2.88 15.57
N GLN A 90 16.24 -1.56 15.79
CA GLN A 90 16.05 -0.97 17.12
C GLN A 90 14.68 -1.32 17.73
N GLY A 91 14.70 -1.77 18.99
CA GLY A 91 13.50 -2.06 19.79
C GLY A 91 12.93 -3.48 19.58
N SER A 92 12.04 -3.89 20.48
CA SER A 92 11.36 -5.20 20.41
C SER A 92 10.25 -5.24 19.37
N PHE A 93 9.60 -4.10 19.12
CA PHE A 93 8.66 -3.89 18.03
C PHE A 93 9.32 -2.98 16.99
N SER A 94 10.07 -3.60 16.08
CA SER A 94 10.95 -2.94 15.11
C SER A 94 10.49 -3.15 13.67
N LEU A 95 11.02 -2.37 12.73
CA LEU A 95 10.82 -2.60 11.29
C LEU A 95 11.20 -4.03 10.89
N LEU A 96 12.32 -4.55 11.41
CA LEU A 96 12.72 -5.94 11.19
C LEU A 96 11.60 -6.91 11.54
N SER A 97 10.93 -6.73 12.69
CA SER A 97 9.91 -7.66 13.17
C SER A 97 8.64 -7.72 12.30
N ILE A 98 8.42 -6.72 11.45
CA ILE A 98 7.21 -6.60 10.62
C ILE A 98 7.47 -6.67 9.11
N THR A 99 8.74 -6.73 8.70
CA THR A 99 9.15 -6.77 7.30
C THR A 99 9.07 -8.21 6.77
N THR A 100 8.69 -8.38 5.50
CA THR A 100 8.67 -9.73 4.89
C THR A 100 10.07 -10.37 4.90
N PRO A 101 10.18 -11.70 5.06
CA PRO A 101 11.48 -12.39 5.06
C PRO A 101 12.30 -12.15 3.79
N TYR A 102 11.62 -12.09 2.64
CA TYR A 102 12.23 -11.72 1.37
C TYR A 102 12.92 -10.35 1.46
N TYR A 103 12.22 -9.31 1.92
CA TYR A 103 12.78 -7.97 1.94
C TYR A 103 13.86 -7.79 2.99
N ILE A 104 13.73 -8.47 4.14
CA ILE A 104 14.83 -8.55 5.14
C ILE A 104 16.10 -9.07 4.48
N SER A 105 16.00 -10.16 3.71
CA SER A 105 17.16 -10.70 3.00
C SER A 105 17.75 -9.73 1.99
N ARG A 106 16.92 -8.87 1.35
CA ARG A 106 17.41 -7.84 0.43
C ARG A 106 18.10 -6.68 1.13
N LEU A 107 17.60 -6.28 2.30
CA LEU A 107 18.18 -5.19 3.08
C LEU A 107 19.52 -5.60 3.72
N GLN A 108 19.57 -6.81 4.30
CA GLN A 108 20.65 -7.26 5.19
C GLN A 108 21.50 -8.41 4.61
N ALA A 109 21.41 -8.71 3.31
CA ALA A 109 22.29 -9.73 2.72
C ALA A 109 23.76 -9.34 2.91
N GLN A 110 24.57 -10.32 3.32
CA GLN A 110 25.96 -10.07 3.67
C GLN A 110 26.75 -9.58 2.46
N ASN A 111 27.39 -8.41 2.58
CA ASN A 111 28.20 -7.74 1.56
C ASN A 111 27.48 -7.29 0.29
N ASN A 112 26.20 -7.59 0.10
CA ASN A 112 25.44 -7.22 -1.10
C ASN A 112 23.96 -6.87 -0.85
N GLY A 113 23.57 -6.73 0.42
CA GLY A 113 22.28 -6.16 0.79
C GLY A 113 22.25 -4.66 0.56
N TYR A 114 21.06 -4.08 0.50
CA TYR A 114 20.88 -2.65 0.22
C TYR A 114 21.60 -1.75 1.24
N PHE A 115 21.74 -2.18 2.51
CA PHE A 115 22.52 -1.43 3.49
C PHE A 115 24.03 -1.47 3.20
N ALA A 116 24.56 -2.63 2.79
CA ALA A 116 25.95 -2.77 2.42
C ALA A 116 26.27 -1.96 1.15
N GLU A 117 25.44 -2.04 0.11
CA GLU A 117 25.65 -1.30 -1.14
C GLU A 117 25.54 0.21 -0.95
N LEU A 118 24.58 0.69 -0.13
CA LEU A 118 24.52 2.11 0.21
C LEU A 118 25.81 2.56 0.90
N SER A 119 26.31 1.75 1.83
CA SER A 119 27.51 2.07 2.60
C SER A 119 28.75 2.18 1.69
N LYS A 120 28.93 1.23 0.76
CA LYS A 120 30.02 1.24 -0.23
C LYS A 120 29.98 2.49 -1.13
N ALA A 121 28.80 2.85 -1.62
CA ALA A 121 28.62 4.00 -2.50
C ALA A 121 28.81 5.34 -1.77
N SER A 122 28.42 5.41 -0.49
CA SER A 122 28.42 6.66 0.27
C SER A 122 29.79 7.32 0.34
N GLY A 123 29.82 8.65 0.28
CA GLY A 123 31.07 9.44 0.23
C GLY A 123 31.73 9.51 -1.15
N GLY A 124 31.39 8.61 -2.08
CA GLY A 124 31.94 8.53 -3.43
C GLY A 124 31.36 9.51 -4.45
N SER A 125 31.77 9.37 -5.71
CA SER A 125 31.19 10.06 -6.87
C SER A 125 30.89 9.03 -7.95
N PHE A 126 29.70 9.10 -8.52
CA PHE A 126 29.27 8.17 -9.56
C PHE A 126 29.30 8.85 -10.94
N TYR A 127 29.67 8.07 -11.96
CA TYR A 127 29.60 8.49 -13.35
C TYR A 127 28.96 7.38 -14.18
N PRO A 128 27.75 7.56 -14.74
CA PRO A 128 27.02 6.45 -15.37
C PRO A 128 27.72 5.86 -16.61
N PHE A 129 28.63 6.60 -17.23
CA PHE A 129 29.40 6.14 -18.40
C PHE A 129 30.75 5.48 -18.01
N ASP A 130 31.13 5.51 -16.73
CA ASP A 130 32.34 4.87 -16.21
C ASP A 130 32.05 4.14 -14.89
N ARG A 131 32.00 2.81 -14.96
CA ARG A 131 31.63 1.94 -13.85
C ARG A 131 32.82 1.33 -13.14
N SER A 132 33.98 1.97 -13.15
CA SER A 132 35.18 1.46 -12.48
C SER A 132 35.16 1.61 -10.95
N TRP A 133 34.06 2.09 -10.36
CA TRP A 133 33.94 2.45 -8.95
C TRP A 133 32.70 1.83 -8.31
N GLU A 134 32.70 1.71 -6.98
CA GLU A 134 31.63 1.15 -6.12
C GLU A 134 30.39 2.08 -5.99
N GLY A 135 30.08 2.88 -7.01
CA GLY A 135 29.01 3.88 -6.96
C GLY A 135 29.44 5.24 -6.37
N GLY A 136 28.45 6.06 -6.00
CA GLY A 136 28.65 7.40 -5.46
C GLY A 136 27.59 8.42 -5.84
N VAL A 137 27.85 9.68 -5.49
CA VAL A 137 26.91 10.78 -5.75
C VAL A 137 26.97 11.23 -7.20
N PHE A 138 25.82 11.31 -7.87
CA PHE A 138 25.65 11.89 -9.20
C PHE A 138 24.38 12.75 -9.23
N GLY A 139 24.51 14.02 -9.65
CA GLY A 139 23.45 15.01 -9.47
C GLY A 139 23.16 15.20 -7.96
N SER A 140 21.90 14.97 -7.57
CA SER A 140 21.43 15.09 -6.19
C SER A 140 21.26 13.76 -5.46
N TYR A 141 21.68 12.65 -6.08
CA TYR A 141 21.32 11.29 -5.65
C TYR A 141 22.56 10.42 -5.45
N LEU A 142 22.41 9.36 -4.66
CA LEU A 142 23.44 8.35 -4.39
C LEU A 142 23.09 7.05 -5.12
N PHE A 143 23.98 6.57 -5.98
CA PHE A 143 23.78 5.33 -6.74
C PHE A 143 24.86 4.30 -6.42
N ASP A 144 24.52 3.02 -6.51
CA ASP A 144 25.50 1.94 -6.63
C ASP A 144 26.20 1.98 -8.00
N GLU A 145 27.12 1.05 -8.25
CA GLU A 145 27.85 0.92 -9.52
C GLU A 145 26.95 0.55 -10.72
N TYR A 146 25.72 0.13 -10.47
CA TYR A 146 24.71 -0.23 -11.46
C TYR A 146 23.69 0.90 -11.71
N GLY A 147 23.86 2.06 -11.07
CA GLY A 147 22.96 3.21 -11.20
C GLY A 147 21.64 3.04 -10.43
N LEU A 148 21.54 2.08 -9.51
CA LEU A 148 20.39 1.86 -8.65
C LEU A 148 20.55 2.65 -7.35
N GLU A 149 19.55 3.42 -6.97
CA GLU A 149 19.57 4.20 -5.73
C GLU A 149 19.07 3.35 -4.56
N MET A 150 20.00 2.91 -3.70
CA MET A 150 19.69 2.06 -2.55
C MET A 150 18.74 2.73 -1.56
N GLU A 151 18.77 4.05 -1.43
CA GLU A 151 17.79 4.76 -0.60
C GLU A 151 16.35 4.51 -1.07
N GLN A 152 16.08 4.52 -2.39
CA GLN A 152 14.74 4.22 -2.89
C GLN A 152 14.35 2.76 -2.66
N MET A 153 15.32 1.85 -2.79
CA MET A 153 15.11 0.43 -2.47
C MET A 153 14.79 0.22 -0.99
N ILE A 154 15.36 1.02 -0.09
CA ILE A 154 15.06 0.99 1.34
C ILE A 154 13.69 1.64 1.62
N GLU A 155 13.53 2.91 1.25
CA GLU A 155 12.34 3.70 1.61
C GLU A 155 11.07 3.14 0.96
N LYS A 156 11.04 3.02 -0.37
CA LYS A 156 9.82 2.69 -1.11
C LYS A 156 9.46 1.21 -1.00
N GLY A 157 10.49 0.36 -0.89
CA GLY A 157 10.33 -1.05 -0.60
C GLY A 157 9.57 -1.34 0.69
N LEU A 158 9.92 -0.61 1.75
CA LEU A 158 9.34 -0.82 3.08
C LEU A 158 7.87 -0.37 3.19
N TYR A 159 7.36 0.46 2.27
CA TYR A 159 5.92 0.76 2.23
C TYR A 159 5.08 -0.50 2.01
N GLY A 160 5.49 -1.36 1.07
CA GLY A 160 4.84 -2.66 0.85
C GLY A 160 5.31 -3.69 1.87
N ALA A 161 6.63 -3.90 1.95
CA ALA A 161 7.21 -5.03 2.65
C ALA A 161 7.08 -4.98 4.17
N ALA A 162 6.93 -3.78 4.75
CA ALA A 162 6.76 -3.60 6.19
C ALA A 162 5.40 -3.01 6.53
N LEU A 163 5.10 -1.78 6.07
CA LEU A 163 3.93 -1.04 6.55
C LEU A 163 2.62 -1.69 6.11
N TYR A 164 2.47 -1.99 4.82
CA TYR A 164 1.31 -2.70 4.29
C TYR A 164 1.23 -4.13 4.83
N ASN A 165 2.35 -4.86 4.81
CA ASN A 165 2.43 -6.23 5.35
C ASN A 165 1.90 -6.30 6.80
N TYR A 166 2.37 -5.38 7.65
CA TYR A 166 1.95 -5.32 9.03
C TYR A 166 0.48 -4.91 9.18
N ALA A 167 0.04 -3.90 8.44
CA ALA A 167 -1.36 -3.49 8.42
C ALA A 167 -2.29 -4.67 8.10
N MET A 168 -1.90 -5.52 7.14
CA MET A 168 -2.65 -6.72 6.81
C MET A 168 -2.58 -7.79 7.89
N SER A 169 -1.44 -7.91 8.59
CA SER A 169 -1.30 -8.84 9.71
C SER A 169 -2.25 -8.53 10.87
N LEU A 170 -2.58 -7.25 11.09
CA LEU A 170 -3.53 -6.81 12.13
C LEU A 170 -4.96 -7.32 11.90
N THR A 171 -5.28 -7.72 10.67
CA THR A 171 -6.58 -8.33 10.34
C THR A 171 -6.66 -9.82 10.70
N ASN A 172 -5.53 -10.43 11.06
CA ASN A 172 -5.50 -11.82 11.53
C ASN A 172 -5.88 -11.86 13.02
N GLY A 173 -7.15 -12.12 13.33
CA GLY A 173 -7.64 -12.25 14.71
C GLY A 173 -8.82 -11.34 14.99
N THR A 174 -8.89 -10.78 16.20
CA THR A 174 -9.98 -9.88 16.59
C THR A 174 -9.89 -8.58 15.80
N PHE A 175 -10.76 -8.44 14.80
CA PHE A 175 -10.82 -7.25 13.97
C PHE A 175 -11.82 -6.26 14.55
N THR A 176 -11.32 -5.15 15.11
CA THR A 176 -12.12 -4.11 15.77
C THR A 176 -11.89 -2.75 15.14
N GLU A 177 -12.64 -1.74 15.58
CA GLU A 177 -12.39 -0.33 15.19
C GLU A 177 -10.96 0.12 15.48
N ALA A 178 -10.36 -0.34 16.57
CA ALA A 178 -8.97 -0.02 16.89
C ALA A 178 -8.00 -0.54 15.82
N THR A 179 -8.29 -1.71 15.24
CA THR A 179 -7.54 -2.26 14.10
C THR A 179 -7.69 -1.36 12.86
N ALA A 180 -8.88 -0.86 12.58
CA ALA A 180 -9.10 0.05 11.44
C ALA A 180 -8.32 1.37 11.61
N ASP A 181 -8.29 1.93 12.82
CA ASP A 181 -7.49 3.12 13.15
C ASP A 181 -5.99 2.89 12.95
N GLN A 182 -5.50 1.72 13.35
CA GLN A 182 -4.11 1.31 13.18
C GLN A 182 -3.73 1.15 11.70
N ILE A 183 -4.60 0.52 10.90
CA ILE A 183 -4.40 0.39 9.45
C ILE A 183 -4.40 1.78 8.79
N LEU A 184 -5.32 2.67 9.18
CA LEU A 184 -5.37 4.05 8.69
C LEU A 184 -4.08 4.83 9.01
N PHE A 185 -3.55 4.66 10.21
CA PHE A 185 -2.30 5.29 10.63
C PHE A 185 -1.07 4.82 9.84
N LEU A 186 -1.00 3.51 9.54
CA LEU A 186 0.07 2.91 8.72
C LEU A 186 -0.06 3.26 7.25
N TYR A 187 -1.29 3.44 6.76
CA TYR A 187 -1.54 4.01 5.43
C TYR A 187 -0.98 5.44 5.31
N GLY A 188 -1.05 6.17 6.43
CA GLY A 188 -0.48 7.49 6.57
C GLY A 188 -1.48 8.63 6.39
N ALA A 189 -2.78 8.33 6.43
CA ALA A 189 -3.83 9.37 6.50
C ALA A 189 -4.21 9.65 7.96
N SER A 190 -5.09 10.64 8.15
CA SER A 190 -5.75 10.92 9.44
C SER A 190 -7.27 10.82 9.28
N PRO A 191 -8.06 10.81 10.38
CA PRO A 191 -9.53 10.85 10.30
C PRO A 191 -10.09 11.99 9.44
N MET A 192 -9.32 13.07 9.26
CA MET A 192 -9.71 14.20 8.42
C MET A 192 -9.60 13.91 6.93
N PHE A 193 -8.75 12.96 6.53
CA PHE A 193 -8.44 12.63 5.15
C PHE A 193 -8.21 13.88 4.28
N TYR A 194 -7.13 14.61 4.54
CA TYR A 194 -6.88 15.92 3.91
C TYR A 194 -6.78 15.87 2.39
N ASN A 195 -6.43 14.71 1.81
CA ASN A 195 -6.12 14.58 0.39
C ASN A 195 -5.01 15.57 0.03
N SER A 196 -3.94 15.59 0.83
CA SER A 196 -2.82 16.48 0.62
C SER A 196 -1.65 16.08 1.50
N ASP A 197 -0.45 16.08 0.95
CA ASP A 197 0.81 15.91 1.67
C ASP A 197 1.48 17.25 2.03
N ASN A 198 0.78 18.37 1.80
CA ASN A 198 1.33 19.70 1.95
C ASN A 198 1.29 20.22 3.40
N ARG A 199 2.47 20.32 4.01
CA ARG A 199 2.66 20.82 5.38
C ARG A 199 2.43 22.33 5.54
N THR A 200 2.38 23.09 4.46
CA THR A 200 2.08 24.52 4.53
C THR A 200 0.61 24.76 4.87
N PHE A 201 -0.30 23.90 4.39
CA PHE A 201 -1.74 24.08 4.60
C PHE A 201 -2.30 23.25 5.76
N TYR A 202 -1.68 22.10 6.06
CA TYR A 202 -2.17 21.19 7.09
C TYR A 202 -1.08 20.89 8.11
N GLN A 203 -1.44 20.89 9.40
CA GLN A 203 -0.52 20.52 10.48
C GLN A 203 -0.16 19.03 10.45
N ASN A 204 -1.11 18.19 10.03
CA ASN A 204 -0.96 16.74 9.94
C ASN A 204 -1.40 16.27 8.54
N PRO A 205 -0.67 16.64 7.47
CA PRO A 205 -1.03 16.22 6.13
C PRO A 205 -0.84 14.71 5.97
N ASP A 206 -1.36 14.18 4.87
CA ASP A 206 -1.16 12.80 4.49
C ASP A 206 0.34 12.52 4.29
N ARG A 207 0.76 11.33 4.71
CA ARG A 207 2.14 10.84 4.68
C ARG A 207 2.17 9.42 4.13
N LEU A 208 3.36 8.85 3.96
CA LEU A 208 3.53 7.46 3.53
C LEU A 208 2.73 7.20 2.24
N MET A 209 1.94 6.12 2.15
CA MET A 209 1.18 5.83 0.93
C MET A 209 0.00 6.79 0.70
N ALA A 210 -0.62 7.30 1.76
CA ALA A 210 -1.70 8.28 1.64
C ALA A 210 -1.26 9.56 0.91
N ALA A 211 -0.02 10.02 1.12
CA ALA A 211 0.55 11.16 0.40
C ALA A 211 0.57 10.93 -1.12
N TYR A 212 1.06 9.77 -1.55
CA TYR A 212 1.11 9.41 -2.96
C TYR A 212 -0.27 9.23 -3.56
N ALA A 213 -1.19 8.58 -2.84
CA ALA A 213 -2.59 8.50 -3.26
C ALA A 213 -3.20 9.89 -3.45
N ALA A 214 -2.96 10.82 -2.53
CA ALA A 214 -3.45 12.19 -2.63
C ALA A 214 -2.89 12.92 -3.86
N ARG A 215 -1.58 12.76 -4.14
CA ARG A 215 -0.95 13.33 -5.34
C ARG A 215 -1.54 12.78 -6.65
N ARG A 216 -2.17 11.60 -6.63
CA ARG A 216 -2.81 10.94 -7.80
C ARG A 216 -4.32 11.14 -7.86
N ASP A 217 -4.91 11.87 -6.91
CA ASP A 217 -6.35 12.12 -6.83
C ASP A 217 -6.62 13.60 -7.13
N ASP A 218 -7.50 13.85 -8.10
CA ASP A 218 -7.85 15.19 -8.58
C ASP A 218 -8.87 15.92 -7.69
N ALA A 219 -9.24 15.32 -6.56
CA ALA A 219 -10.26 15.78 -5.61
C ALA A 219 -11.69 15.88 -6.20
N SER A 220 -11.97 15.17 -7.30
CA SER A 220 -13.32 15.02 -7.86
C SER A 220 -14.28 14.22 -6.97
N GLY A 221 -13.75 13.49 -5.98
CA GLY A 221 -14.50 12.56 -5.13
C GLY A 221 -14.56 11.13 -5.68
N THR A 222 -14.04 10.89 -6.89
CA THR A 222 -14.02 9.55 -7.52
C THR A 222 -12.63 8.95 -7.66
N GLY A 223 -11.56 9.69 -7.35
CA GLY A 223 -10.18 9.18 -7.43
C GLY A 223 -9.82 8.15 -6.34
N LEU A 224 -8.63 7.56 -6.47
CA LEU A 224 -8.16 6.47 -5.60
C LEU A 224 -8.12 6.87 -4.11
N TYR A 225 -7.72 8.10 -3.81
CA TYR A 225 -7.70 8.60 -2.44
C TYR A 225 -9.11 8.71 -1.87
N SER A 226 -10.03 9.29 -2.67
CA SER A 226 -11.43 9.46 -2.31
C SER A 226 -12.14 8.12 -2.08
N GLN A 227 -11.88 7.12 -2.94
CA GLN A 227 -12.39 5.76 -2.77
C GLN A 227 -11.82 5.09 -1.51
N THR A 228 -10.54 5.27 -1.23
CA THR A 228 -9.89 4.74 -0.01
C THR A 228 -10.51 5.34 1.24
N ARG A 229 -10.74 6.66 1.27
CA ARG A 229 -11.44 7.35 2.35
C ARG A 229 -12.83 6.75 2.61
N LEU A 230 -13.63 6.57 1.56
CA LEU A 230 -14.96 5.97 1.70
C LEU A 230 -14.89 4.54 2.25
N ALA A 231 -13.91 3.75 1.79
CA ALA A 231 -13.73 2.38 2.26
C ALA A 231 -13.36 2.33 3.76
N PHE A 232 -12.48 3.20 4.25
CA PHE A 232 -12.18 3.29 5.69
C PHE A 232 -13.39 3.70 6.53
N ILE A 233 -14.18 4.67 6.07
CA ILE A 233 -15.40 5.10 6.78
C ILE A 233 -16.42 3.96 6.83
N THR A 234 -16.58 3.24 5.72
CA THR A 234 -17.47 2.06 5.64
C THR A 234 -16.99 0.94 6.56
N LEU A 235 -15.68 0.67 6.57
CA LEU A 235 -15.06 -0.33 7.44
C LEU A 235 -15.34 -0.03 8.92
N GLN A 236 -15.09 1.21 9.36
CA GLN A 236 -15.32 1.60 10.75
C GLN A 236 -16.81 1.50 11.13
N ALA A 237 -17.71 1.92 10.25
CA ALA A 237 -19.15 1.79 10.47
C ALA A 237 -19.61 0.33 10.59
N ALA A 238 -19.10 -0.55 9.72
CA ALA A 238 -19.41 -1.98 9.76
C ALA A 238 -18.89 -2.65 11.05
N LEU A 239 -17.67 -2.30 11.47
CA LEU A 239 -17.08 -2.79 12.72
C LEU A 239 -17.90 -2.35 13.95
N LYS A 240 -18.38 -1.11 13.98
CA LYS A 240 -19.31 -0.59 15.00
C LYS A 240 -20.65 -1.33 15.01
N GLY A 241 -21.14 -1.69 13.83
CA GLY A 241 -22.42 -2.38 13.65
C GLY A 241 -22.42 -3.83 14.15
N GLY A 242 -21.23 -4.46 14.28
CA GLY A 242 -21.10 -5.81 14.80
C GLY A 242 -21.25 -6.91 13.73
N GLU A 243 -21.51 -8.14 14.18
CA GLU A 243 -21.43 -9.36 13.35
C GLU A 243 -22.41 -9.37 12.16
N ASP A 244 -23.53 -8.66 12.27
CA ASP A 244 -24.52 -8.56 11.18
C ASP A 244 -23.98 -7.83 9.93
N TYR A 245 -22.88 -7.07 10.06
CA TYR A 245 -22.32 -6.25 8.98
C TYR A 245 -20.97 -6.78 8.44
N VAL A 246 -20.68 -8.06 8.67
CA VAL A 246 -19.44 -8.72 8.21
C VAL A 246 -19.21 -8.56 6.71
N THR A 247 -20.25 -8.65 5.88
CA THR A 247 -20.07 -8.46 4.43
C THR A 247 -19.62 -7.04 4.08
N TYR A 248 -20.16 -6.01 4.73
CA TYR A 248 -19.71 -4.62 4.53
C TYR A 248 -18.27 -4.42 5.01
N ARG A 249 -17.91 -5.04 6.15
CA ARG A 249 -16.54 -5.02 6.67
C ARG A 249 -15.57 -5.63 5.68
N ASP A 250 -15.89 -6.80 5.13
CA ASP A 250 -15.00 -7.54 4.24
C ASP A 250 -14.89 -6.86 2.86
N ASP A 251 -16.00 -6.36 2.32
CA ASP A 251 -16.04 -5.58 1.07
C ASP A 251 -15.19 -4.29 1.22
N ALA A 252 -15.33 -3.58 2.34
CA ALA A 252 -14.56 -2.37 2.62
C ALA A 252 -13.07 -2.66 2.81
N LEU A 253 -12.71 -3.73 3.51
CA LEU A 253 -11.32 -4.14 3.67
C LEU A 253 -10.70 -4.54 2.31
N ALA A 254 -11.43 -5.27 1.47
CA ALA A 254 -10.98 -5.62 0.13
C ALA A 254 -10.74 -4.36 -0.74
N ALA A 255 -11.61 -3.36 -0.64
CA ALA A 255 -11.43 -2.07 -1.31
C ALA A 255 -10.19 -1.32 -0.80
N ILE A 256 -9.92 -1.31 0.51
CA ILE A 256 -8.71 -0.70 1.08
C ILE A 256 -7.45 -1.39 0.53
N LYS A 257 -7.41 -2.72 0.55
CA LYS A 257 -6.29 -3.52 0.01
C LYS A 257 -6.00 -3.15 -1.44
N LEU A 258 -7.02 -3.22 -2.28
CA LEU A 258 -6.89 -2.94 -3.71
C LEU A 258 -6.51 -1.48 -3.98
N ASN A 259 -7.11 -0.52 -3.28
CA ASN A 259 -6.83 0.90 -3.53
C ASN A 259 -5.43 1.32 -3.05
N TRP A 260 -4.93 0.74 -1.96
CA TRP A 260 -3.54 0.94 -1.51
C TRP A 260 -2.56 0.45 -2.59
N GLU A 261 -2.79 -0.75 -3.12
CA GLU A 261 -1.99 -1.32 -4.19
C GLU A 261 -2.10 -0.52 -5.50
N LYS A 262 -3.30 -0.06 -5.87
CA LYS A 262 -3.50 0.81 -7.04
C LYS A 262 -2.82 2.16 -6.88
N ALA A 263 -2.80 2.76 -5.69
CA ALA A 263 -2.09 4.01 -5.43
C ALA A 263 -0.57 3.84 -5.60
N ASN A 264 -0.03 2.72 -5.12
CA ASN A 264 1.36 2.31 -5.38
C ASN A 264 1.64 2.18 -6.88
N ALA A 265 0.79 1.44 -7.61
CA ALA A 265 0.93 1.24 -9.05
C ALA A 265 0.81 2.53 -9.87
N ALA A 266 -0.12 3.42 -9.50
CA ALA A 266 -0.27 4.74 -10.12
C ALA A 266 0.96 5.63 -9.90
N THR A 267 1.63 5.49 -8.74
CA THR A 267 2.89 6.17 -8.46
C THR A 267 4.02 5.61 -9.31
N VAL A 268 4.12 4.28 -9.44
CA VAL A 268 5.09 3.65 -10.35
C VAL A 268 4.90 4.17 -11.79
N ILE A 269 3.65 4.19 -12.30
CA ILE A 269 3.35 4.74 -13.63
C ILE A 269 3.80 6.20 -13.74
N ASN A 270 3.59 7.03 -12.69
CA ASN A 270 4.06 8.40 -12.69
C ASN A 270 5.57 8.51 -12.86
N SER A 271 6.35 7.79 -12.05
CA SER A 271 7.81 7.83 -12.10
C SER A 271 8.30 7.39 -13.48
N LEU A 272 7.69 6.35 -14.07
CA LEU A 272 8.01 5.91 -15.44
C LEU A 272 7.64 6.95 -16.50
N HIS A 273 6.48 7.60 -16.39
CA HIS A 273 6.09 8.68 -17.29
C HIS A 273 7.03 9.89 -17.23
N MET A 274 7.48 10.25 -16.03
CA MET A 274 8.47 11.31 -15.83
C MET A 274 9.81 10.91 -16.45
N SER A 275 10.30 9.68 -16.23
CA SER A 275 11.51 9.17 -16.87
C SER A 275 11.41 9.18 -18.39
N ILE A 276 10.29 8.73 -18.98
CA ILE A 276 10.06 8.73 -20.43
C ILE A 276 10.07 10.17 -20.97
N SER A 277 9.41 11.10 -20.29
CA SER A 277 9.37 12.51 -20.69
C SER A 277 10.77 13.12 -20.70
N THR A 278 11.54 12.91 -19.62
CA THR A 278 12.91 13.41 -19.50
C THR A 278 13.83 12.79 -20.55
N LEU A 279 13.70 11.48 -20.79
CA LEU A 279 14.53 10.77 -21.77
C LEU A 279 14.26 11.18 -23.22
N ASN A 280 13.03 11.60 -23.54
CA ASN A 280 12.66 12.11 -24.86
C ASN A 280 13.02 13.60 -25.07
N SER A 281 13.53 14.29 -24.04
CA SER A 281 13.96 15.68 -24.19
C SER A 281 15.18 15.80 -25.11
N THR A 282 15.30 16.95 -25.78
CA THR A 282 16.33 17.19 -26.81
C THR A 282 17.75 17.34 -26.27
N SER A 283 17.91 17.46 -24.95
CA SER A 283 19.21 17.56 -24.27
C SER A 283 19.10 17.06 -22.84
N GLN A 284 19.93 16.11 -22.46
CA GLN A 284 20.02 15.61 -21.08
C GLN A 284 21.36 16.02 -20.48
N GLY A 285 21.32 16.86 -19.45
CA GLY A 285 22.46 17.10 -18.58
C GLY A 285 22.56 16.01 -17.51
N ASP A 286 23.56 16.16 -16.64
CA ASP A 286 23.80 15.18 -15.58
C ASP A 286 22.69 15.17 -14.54
N GLN A 287 22.05 16.32 -14.28
CA GLN A 287 20.90 16.37 -13.39
C GLN A 287 19.72 15.56 -13.95
N GLU A 288 19.37 15.74 -15.22
CA GLU A 288 18.28 15.01 -15.87
C GLU A 288 18.55 13.50 -15.90
N ARG A 289 19.81 13.11 -16.16
CA ARG A 289 20.20 11.69 -16.12
C ARG A 289 20.10 11.12 -14.70
N SER A 290 20.54 11.87 -13.70
CA SER A 290 20.42 11.45 -12.31
C SER A 290 18.96 11.30 -11.90
N GLU A 291 18.08 12.21 -12.34
CA GLU A 291 16.65 12.17 -12.09
C GLU A 291 15.99 10.93 -12.72
N VAL A 292 16.36 10.57 -13.95
CA VAL A 292 15.83 9.35 -14.59
C VAL A 292 16.20 8.10 -13.79
N MET A 293 17.45 7.97 -13.35
CA MET A 293 17.88 6.82 -12.55
C MET A 293 17.20 6.79 -11.18
N HIS A 294 17.03 7.96 -10.54
CA HIS A 294 16.27 8.11 -9.30
C HIS A 294 14.83 7.61 -9.45
N LEU A 295 14.09 8.12 -10.44
CA LEU A 295 12.69 7.77 -10.68
C LEU A 295 12.49 6.28 -11.00
N ILE A 296 13.41 5.67 -11.76
CA ILE A 296 13.36 4.23 -12.06
C ILE A 296 13.67 3.41 -10.80
N SER A 297 14.61 3.87 -9.97
CA SER A 297 14.90 3.24 -8.67
C SER A 297 13.72 3.34 -7.71
N GLU A 298 13.00 4.48 -7.71
CA GLU A 298 11.76 4.66 -6.95
C GLU A 298 10.69 3.65 -7.38
N ALA A 299 10.44 3.56 -8.69
CA ALA A 299 9.52 2.58 -9.28
C ALA A 299 9.90 1.14 -8.91
N ALA A 300 11.18 0.78 -9.00
CA ALA A 300 11.67 -0.54 -8.64
C ALA A 300 11.51 -0.84 -7.14
N GLY A 301 11.81 0.13 -6.27
CA GLY A 301 11.62 0.00 -4.83
C GLY A 301 10.16 -0.29 -4.47
N PHE A 302 9.22 0.49 -5.03
CA PHE A 302 7.80 0.23 -4.87
C PHE A 302 7.40 -1.18 -5.33
N LEU A 303 7.86 -1.65 -6.49
CA LEU A 303 7.52 -2.98 -7.01
C LEU A 303 8.10 -4.11 -6.15
N HIS A 304 9.37 -4.03 -5.81
CA HIS A 304 10.06 -5.01 -4.97
C HIS A 304 9.37 -5.17 -3.61
N GLY A 305 8.86 -4.08 -3.02
CA GLY A 305 8.16 -4.10 -1.73
C GLY A 305 6.90 -4.97 -1.72
N TRP A 306 6.26 -5.18 -2.86
CA TRP A 306 5.05 -5.99 -2.98
C TRP A 306 5.34 -7.47 -3.24
N ARG A 307 6.58 -7.83 -3.55
CA ARG A 307 6.97 -9.22 -3.78
C ARG A 307 6.85 -10.02 -2.48
N THR A 308 6.35 -11.25 -2.56
CA THR A 308 6.12 -12.16 -1.42
C THR A 308 5.11 -11.71 -0.36
N ILE A 309 4.45 -10.55 -0.53
CA ILE A 309 3.21 -10.26 0.19
C ILE A 309 2.19 -11.37 -0.14
N ASP A 310 1.48 -11.86 0.87
CA ASP A 310 0.50 -12.95 0.75
C ASP A 310 -0.50 -12.65 -0.39
N ALA A 311 -0.72 -13.64 -1.27
CA ALA A 311 -1.58 -13.52 -2.44
C ALA A 311 -3.03 -13.15 -2.09
N LYS A 312 -3.52 -13.47 -0.88
CA LYS A 312 -4.85 -13.05 -0.43
C LYS A 312 -4.93 -11.54 -0.13
N ASN A 313 -3.79 -10.88 -0.04
CA ASN A 313 -3.64 -9.48 0.32
C ASN A 313 -3.10 -8.63 -0.84
N LYS A 314 -2.99 -9.15 -2.06
CA LYS A 314 -2.58 -8.36 -3.23
C LYS A 314 -3.19 -8.90 -4.52
N LYS A 315 -3.28 -8.05 -5.53
CA LYS A 315 -3.74 -8.38 -6.87
C LYS A 315 -2.58 -8.78 -7.79
N ILE A 316 -1.47 -8.06 -7.75
CA ILE A 316 -0.30 -8.36 -8.59
C ILE A 316 0.39 -9.63 -8.11
N THR A 317 0.76 -10.51 -9.04
CA THR A 317 1.52 -11.72 -8.73
C THR A 317 3.02 -11.45 -8.67
N ASP A 318 3.78 -12.29 -7.97
CA ASP A 318 5.25 -12.18 -7.96
C ASP A 318 5.84 -12.32 -9.37
N ALA A 319 5.28 -13.19 -10.22
CA ALA A 319 5.72 -13.32 -11.61
C ALA A 319 5.52 -12.02 -12.42
N GLN A 320 4.39 -11.34 -12.22
CA GLN A 320 4.14 -10.03 -12.86
C GLN A 320 5.07 -8.95 -12.33
N ILE A 321 5.38 -8.95 -11.03
CA ILE A 321 6.39 -8.06 -10.45
C ILE A 321 7.75 -8.33 -11.12
N ASP A 322 8.16 -9.59 -11.19
CA ASP A 322 9.45 -10.01 -11.72
C ASP A 322 9.60 -9.64 -13.21
N GLU A 323 8.54 -9.74 -14.01
CA GLU A 323 8.50 -9.27 -15.41
C GLU A 323 8.70 -7.76 -15.52
N ILE A 324 8.00 -6.96 -14.70
CA ILE A 324 8.11 -5.50 -14.74
C ILE A 324 9.51 -5.08 -14.28
N LEU A 325 10.03 -5.67 -13.20
CA LEU A 325 11.37 -5.43 -12.70
C LEU A 325 12.46 -5.72 -13.74
N ALA A 326 12.29 -6.77 -14.55
CA ALA A 326 13.20 -7.06 -15.66
C ALA A 326 13.18 -5.95 -16.72
N LEU A 327 12.01 -5.36 -17.02
CA LEU A 327 11.91 -4.21 -17.93
C LEU A 327 12.59 -2.96 -17.37
N LEU A 328 12.59 -2.78 -16.05
CA LEU A 328 13.29 -1.69 -15.36
C LEU A 328 14.79 -1.95 -15.19
N ASN A 329 15.34 -3.05 -15.74
CA ASN A 329 16.71 -3.49 -15.50
C ASN A 329 17.04 -3.64 -13.99
N VAL A 330 16.06 -3.99 -13.16
CA VAL A 330 16.24 -4.31 -11.73
C VAL A 330 15.67 -5.71 -11.42
N PRO A 331 16.12 -6.77 -12.12
CA PRO A 331 15.60 -8.12 -11.89
C PRO A 331 15.83 -8.57 -10.45
N TYR A 332 14.90 -9.38 -9.91
CA TYR A 332 14.95 -9.76 -8.50
C TYR A 332 16.10 -10.71 -8.14
N ASP A 333 16.66 -11.43 -9.12
CA ASP A 333 17.55 -12.57 -8.97
C ASP A 333 18.98 -12.34 -9.49
N ARG A 334 19.29 -11.14 -9.98
CA ARG A 334 20.62 -10.78 -10.51
C ARG A 334 20.86 -9.28 -10.40
N SER A 335 22.07 -8.83 -10.72
CA SER A 335 22.45 -7.42 -10.61
C SER A 335 21.58 -6.51 -11.49
N ALA A 336 21.32 -5.32 -10.98
CA ALA A 336 20.63 -4.26 -11.72
C ALA A 336 21.52 -3.68 -12.83
N ALA A 337 20.92 -2.88 -13.71
CA ALA A 337 21.63 -2.12 -14.74
C ALA A 337 20.85 -0.85 -15.12
N VAL A 338 20.39 -0.09 -14.12
CA VAL A 338 19.58 1.13 -14.31
C VAL A 338 20.35 2.21 -15.09
N TYR A 339 21.68 2.28 -14.93
CA TYR A 339 22.56 3.18 -15.68
C TYR A 339 22.38 3.06 -17.22
N ARG A 340 21.89 1.92 -17.72
CA ARG A 340 21.63 1.72 -19.16
C ARG A 340 20.58 2.65 -19.73
N PHE A 341 19.60 3.09 -18.94
CA PHE A 341 18.57 4.03 -19.41
C PHE A 341 19.15 5.37 -19.86
N VAL A 342 20.26 5.80 -19.27
CA VAL A 342 20.92 7.08 -19.57
C VAL A 342 22.15 6.93 -20.46
N THR A 343 22.68 5.71 -20.62
CA THR A 343 23.85 5.42 -21.48
C THR A 343 23.50 4.73 -22.80
N ASN A 344 22.34 4.06 -22.88
CA ASN A 344 21.82 3.38 -24.06
C ASN A 344 20.31 3.65 -24.23
N THR A 345 19.92 4.92 -24.10
CA THR A 345 18.51 5.37 -24.06
C THR A 345 17.66 4.81 -25.20
N GLN A 346 18.18 4.78 -26.43
CA GLN A 346 17.42 4.32 -27.59
C GLN A 346 16.95 2.86 -27.47
N THR A 347 17.74 2.01 -26.81
CA THR A 347 17.41 0.59 -26.61
C THR A 347 16.51 0.39 -25.39
N GLU A 348 16.72 1.19 -24.34
CA GLU A 348 16.12 0.96 -23.03
C GLU A 348 14.77 1.67 -22.88
N LEU A 349 14.57 2.86 -23.47
CA LEU A 349 13.35 3.65 -23.34
C LEU A 349 12.05 2.89 -23.68
N PRO A 350 11.97 2.06 -24.76
CA PRO A 350 10.76 1.30 -25.05
C PRO A 350 10.31 0.36 -23.92
N LYS A 351 11.25 -0.11 -23.07
CA LYS A 351 10.92 -0.98 -21.92
C LYS A 351 10.10 -0.25 -20.86
N LEU A 352 10.31 1.05 -20.67
CA LEU A 352 9.53 1.85 -19.73
C LEU A 352 8.06 1.96 -20.19
N MET A 353 7.85 2.11 -21.51
CA MET A 353 6.51 2.14 -22.09
C MET A 353 5.81 0.78 -21.95
N GLU A 354 6.55 -0.32 -22.16
CA GLU A 354 6.04 -1.67 -21.94
C GLU A 354 5.67 -1.91 -20.47
N ALA A 355 6.50 -1.45 -19.53
CA ALA A 355 6.23 -1.55 -18.10
C ALA A 355 4.94 -0.82 -17.70
N VAL A 356 4.72 0.40 -18.22
CA VAL A 356 3.45 1.13 -18.03
C VAL A 356 2.26 0.32 -18.57
N GLY A 357 2.37 -0.22 -19.79
CA GLY A 357 1.31 -1.04 -20.38
C GLY A 357 0.97 -2.31 -19.58
N LYS A 358 1.99 -2.98 -19.03
CA LYS A 358 1.80 -4.15 -18.15
C LYS A 358 1.09 -3.75 -16.85
N ILE A 359 1.52 -2.70 -16.17
CA ILE A 359 0.89 -2.22 -14.94
C ILE A 359 -0.56 -1.81 -15.21
N GLN A 360 -0.80 -1.08 -16.29
CA GLN A 360 -2.14 -0.71 -16.74
C GLN A 360 -3.05 -1.93 -16.89
N GLY A 361 -2.59 -2.96 -17.62
CA GLY A 361 -3.35 -4.19 -17.84
C GLY A 361 -3.63 -4.99 -16.56
N ILE A 362 -2.67 -5.03 -15.62
CA ILE A 362 -2.83 -5.73 -14.34
C ILE A 362 -3.96 -5.10 -13.52
N TYR A 363 -3.98 -3.78 -13.37
CA TYR A 363 -4.94 -3.09 -12.51
C TYR A 363 -6.21 -2.64 -13.22
N GLY A 364 -6.28 -2.81 -14.54
CA GLY A 364 -7.41 -2.37 -15.35
C GLY A 364 -7.56 -0.85 -15.39
N PHE A 365 -6.45 -0.11 -15.32
CA PHE A 365 -6.51 1.35 -15.47
C PHE A 365 -6.92 1.72 -16.90
N THR A 366 -7.84 2.66 -17.02
CA THR A 366 -8.20 3.27 -18.29
C THR A 366 -7.04 4.10 -18.84
N ASN A 367 -7.06 4.38 -20.15
CA ASN A 367 -6.06 5.27 -20.76
C ASN A 367 -6.10 6.68 -20.13
N GLU A 368 -7.29 7.15 -19.75
CA GLU A 368 -7.46 8.44 -19.08
C GLU A 368 -6.83 8.45 -17.69
N GLU A 369 -7.05 7.41 -16.88
CA GLU A 369 -6.39 7.29 -15.58
C GLU A 369 -4.86 7.28 -15.72
N VAL A 370 -4.33 6.50 -16.66
CA VAL A 370 -2.87 6.42 -16.92
C VAL A 370 -2.29 7.78 -17.32
N GLU A 371 -3.01 8.55 -18.14
CA GLU A 371 -2.59 9.90 -18.52
C GLU A 371 -2.67 10.87 -17.33
N ASN A 372 -3.75 10.81 -16.55
CA ASN A 372 -3.92 11.62 -15.34
C ASN A 372 -2.82 11.36 -14.30
N PHE A 373 -2.29 10.14 -14.22
CA PHE A 373 -1.17 9.81 -13.34
C PHE A 373 0.14 10.52 -13.69
N ARG A 374 0.25 11.25 -14.81
CA ARG A 374 1.39 12.16 -15.04
C ARG A 374 1.45 13.32 -14.05
N ARG A 375 0.30 13.70 -13.48
CA ARG A 375 0.14 14.94 -12.72
C ARG A 375 0.32 14.73 -11.23
N ASN A 376 0.93 15.71 -10.55
CA ASN A 376 0.82 15.84 -9.11
C ASN A 376 -0.32 16.80 -8.78
N TYR A 377 -1.52 16.25 -8.54
CA TYR A 377 -2.71 17.08 -8.33
C TYR A 377 -2.66 17.93 -7.05
N VAL A 378 -1.95 17.49 -6.01
CA VAL A 378 -1.77 18.31 -4.81
C VAL A 378 -1.00 19.58 -5.16
N ALA A 379 0.12 19.43 -5.89
CA ALA A 379 0.93 20.56 -6.34
C ALA A 379 0.16 21.44 -7.36
N ASP A 380 -0.45 20.82 -8.37
CA ASP A 380 -1.16 21.52 -9.45
C ASP A 380 -2.35 22.35 -8.95
N GLN A 381 -3.01 21.89 -7.88
CA GLN A 381 -4.19 22.54 -7.32
C GLN A 381 -3.87 23.39 -6.08
N GLY A 382 -2.61 23.43 -5.63
CA GLY A 382 -2.20 24.19 -4.44
C GLY A 382 -2.90 23.74 -3.17
N ARG A 383 -3.07 22.42 -3.01
CA ARG A 383 -3.62 21.79 -1.81
C ARG A 383 -2.54 21.42 -0.81
#